data_AF-A0A1G8ZUX3-F1
#
_entry.id   AF-A0A1G8ZUX3-F1
#
_cell.length_a   1.000
_cell.length_b   1.000
_cell.length_c   1.000
_cell.angle_alpha   90.00
_cell.angle_beta   90.00
_cell.angle_gamma   90.00
#
_symmetry.space_group_name_H-M   'P 1'
#
loop_
_entity.id
_entity.type
_entity.pdbx_description
1 polymer ?
#
loop_
_entity_poly.entity_id
_entity_poly.type
_entity_poly.pdbx_seq_one_letter_code
_entity_poly.pdbx_strand_id
1 'polypeptide(L)'
;MDLTNSDFISIGSALVVGLSVLYARWAVKASKHQNEISLHAERLNVYKGVTIFGAKLAANGPSIQETDVWKFHEWVQLSEFYYNIAIHQRLDTAFTQALVMLTKNDEWKLAKEQGSANTTDISNERHKIHRALRDECFSISDAIKENLRLAKA
;
A
#
# COMPACT_ATOMS: atom_id res chain seq x y z
N MET A 1 17.48 -39.17 -54.24
CA MET A 1 16.31 -38.55 -53.59
C MET A 1 16.58 -37.07 -53.64
N ASP A 2 16.06 -36.40 -54.66
CA ASP A 2 16.30 -34.97 -54.85
C ASP A 2 15.34 -34.19 -53.94
N LEU A 3 15.90 -33.59 -52.89
CA LEU A 3 15.16 -32.67 -52.02
C LEU A 3 14.74 -31.47 -52.87
N THR A 4 13.43 -31.23 -52.95
CA THR A 4 12.89 -30.10 -53.72
C THR A 4 13.05 -28.81 -52.92
N ASN A 5 13.08 -27.65 -53.60
CA ASN A 5 13.13 -26.34 -52.94
C ASN A 5 11.98 -26.13 -51.93
N SER A 6 10.85 -26.83 -52.12
CA SER A 6 9.72 -26.83 -51.20
C SER A 6 10.03 -27.50 -49.85
N ASP A 7 10.83 -28.56 -49.84
CA ASP A 7 11.21 -29.29 -48.62
C ASP A 7 12.14 -28.44 -47.73
N PHE A 8 13.06 -27.70 -48.34
CA PHE A 8 13.92 -26.74 -47.64
C PHE A 8 13.11 -25.58 -47.01
N ILE A 9 12.10 -25.07 -47.72
CA ILE A 9 11.21 -24.02 -47.19
C ILE A 9 10.38 -24.56 -46.02
N SER A 10 9.87 -25.79 -46.13
CA SER A 10 9.09 -26.43 -45.06
C SER A 10 9.93 -26.65 -43.79
N ILE A 11 11.14 -27.21 -43.92
CA ILE A 11 12.06 -27.42 -42.79
C ILE A 11 12.47 -26.07 -42.16
N GLY A 12 12.76 -25.06 -42.99
CA GLY A 12 13.07 -23.71 -42.52
C GLY A 12 11.91 -23.11 -41.72
N SER A 13 10.67 -23.24 -42.23
CA SER A 13 9.48 -22.75 -41.53
C SER A 13 9.23 -23.47 -40.20
N ALA A 14 9.43 -24.79 -40.14
CA ALA A 14 9.29 -25.58 -38.92
C ALA A 14 10.31 -25.16 -37.85
N LEU A 15 11.55 -24.87 -38.25
CA LEU A 15 12.59 -24.34 -37.36
C LEU A 15 12.22 -22.95 -36.81
N VAL A 16 11.72 -22.04 -37.67
CA VAL A 16 11.29 -20.70 -37.26
C VAL A 16 10.10 -20.77 -36.29
N VAL A 17 9.14 -21.65 -36.53
CA VAL A 17 8.00 -21.87 -35.62
C VAL A 17 8.48 -22.45 -34.30
N GLY A 18 9.36 -23.46 -34.32
CA GLY A 18 9.91 -24.07 -33.11
C GLY A 18 10.67 -23.07 -32.23
N LEU A 19 11.53 -22.24 -32.83
CA LEU A 19 12.24 -21.17 -32.14
C LEU A 19 11.28 -20.11 -31.59
N SER A 20 10.28 -19.69 -32.38
CA SER A 20 9.27 -18.71 -31.94
C SER A 20 8.50 -19.19 -30.71
N VAL A 21 8.09 -20.47 -30.68
CA VAL A 21 7.39 -21.05 -29.52
C VAL A 21 8.29 -21.10 -28.28
N LEU A 22 9.57 -21.44 -28.46
CA LEU A 22 10.54 -21.44 -27.36
C LEU A 22 10.72 -20.04 -26.77
N TYR A 23 10.93 -19.03 -27.63
CA TYR A 23 11.04 -17.63 -27.22
C TYR A 23 9.77 -17.11 -26.55
N ALA A 24 8.59 -17.45 -27.08
CA ALA A 24 7.32 -17.07 -26.47
C ALA A 24 7.17 -17.63 -25.04
N ARG A 25 7.55 -18.90 -24.82
CA ARG A 25 7.54 -19.50 -23.47
C ARG A 25 8.48 -18.78 -22.50
N TRP A 26 9.68 -18.44 -22.96
CA TRP A 26 10.66 -17.68 -22.16
C TRP A 26 10.15 -16.27 -21.85
N ALA A 27 9.61 -15.57 -22.84
CA ALA A 27 9.04 -14.24 -22.67
C ALA A 27 7.86 -14.24 -21.67
N VAL A 28 6.97 -15.24 -21.74
CA VAL A 28 5.87 -15.38 -20.76
C VAL A 28 6.41 -15.61 -19.35
N LYS A 29 7.43 -16.46 -19.19
CA LYS A 29 8.03 -16.70 -17.87
C LYS A 29 8.70 -15.42 -17.31
N ALA A 30 9.46 -14.71 -18.14
CA ALA A 30 10.09 -13.46 -17.76
C ALA A 30 9.06 -12.38 -17.42
N SER A 31 7.99 -12.26 -18.21
CA SER A 31 6.89 -11.31 -17.98
C SER A 31 6.16 -11.60 -16.67
N LYS A 32 5.86 -12.87 -16.36
CA LYS A 32 5.28 -13.27 -15.07
C LYS A 32 6.17 -12.86 -13.91
N HIS A 33 7.47 -13.15 -14.00
CA HIS A 33 8.43 -12.79 -12.96
C HIS A 33 8.55 -11.27 -12.78
N GLN A 34 8.60 -10.52 -13.88
CA GLN A 34 8.61 -9.06 -13.82
C GLN A 34 7.33 -8.49 -13.18
N ASN A 35 6.17 -9.09 -13.48
CA ASN A 35 4.90 -8.70 -12.87
C ASN A 35 4.88 -8.98 -11.36
N GLU A 36 5.44 -10.11 -10.92
CA GLU A 36 5.60 -10.42 -9.49
C GLU A 36 6.50 -9.41 -8.78
N ILE A 37 7.64 -9.04 -9.38
CA ILE A 37 8.54 -8.00 -8.84
C ILE A 37 7.82 -6.66 -8.76
N SER A 38 7.09 -6.27 -9.81
CA SER A 38 6.34 -5.01 -9.85
C SER A 38 5.26 -4.99 -8.76
N LEU A 39 4.49 -6.06 -8.62
CA LEU A 39 3.47 -6.20 -7.58
C LEU A 39 4.09 -6.10 -6.18
N HIS A 40 5.25 -6.73 -5.97
CA HIS A 40 5.97 -6.67 -4.70
C HIS A 40 6.47 -5.25 -4.39
N ALA A 41 6.98 -4.53 -5.39
CA ALA A 41 7.40 -3.14 -5.25
C ALA A 41 6.23 -2.24 -4.84
N GLU A 42 5.05 -2.41 -5.46
CA GLU A 42 3.86 -1.63 -5.09
C GLU A 42 3.37 -1.93 -3.69
N ARG A 43 3.34 -3.20 -3.30
CA ARG A 43 3.06 -3.60 -1.91
C ARG A 43 4.02 -2.92 -0.92
N LEU A 44 5.31 -2.90 -1.25
CA LEU A 44 6.33 -2.25 -0.43
C LEU A 44 6.12 -0.73 -0.33
N ASN A 45 5.65 -0.07 -1.39
CA ASN A 45 5.33 1.36 -1.38
C ASN A 45 4.20 1.67 -0.39
N VAL A 46 3.11 0.90 -0.42
CA VAL A 46 2.02 1.03 0.55
C VAL A 46 2.55 0.86 1.98
N TYR A 47 3.35 -0.19 2.25
CA TYR A 47 3.95 -0.42 3.57
C TYR A 47 4.79 0.77 4.06
N LYS A 48 5.62 1.35 3.17
CA LYS A 48 6.40 2.55 3.48
C LYS A 48 5.47 3.72 3.81
N GLY A 49 4.42 3.93 3.03
CA GLY A 49 3.42 4.96 3.27
C GLY A 49 2.77 4.87 4.66
N VAL A 50 2.30 3.68 5.03
CA VAL A 50 1.71 3.40 6.35
C VAL A 50 2.72 3.63 7.47
N THR A 51 3.96 3.16 7.29
CA THR A 51 5.03 3.30 8.29
C THR A 51 5.43 4.77 8.48
N ILE A 52 5.53 5.54 7.40
CA ILE A 52 5.83 6.97 7.44
C ILE A 52 4.70 7.71 8.17
N PHE A 53 3.44 7.38 7.88
CA PHE A 53 2.30 7.99 8.56
C PHE A 53 2.29 7.67 10.07
N GLY A 54 2.52 6.40 10.44
CA GLY A 54 2.67 5.99 11.84
C GLY A 54 3.82 6.70 12.56
N ALA A 55 4.96 6.88 11.89
CA ALA A 55 6.08 7.64 12.43
C ALA A 55 5.74 9.13 12.63
N LYS A 56 4.98 9.75 11.72
CA LYS A 56 4.50 11.13 11.87
C LYS A 56 3.52 11.28 13.02
N LEU A 57 2.60 10.33 13.20
CA LEU A 57 1.73 10.28 14.37
C LEU A 57 2.54 10.19 15.67
N ALA A 58 3.60 9.39 15.70
CA ALA A 58 4.47 9.28 16.86
C ALA A 58 5.26 10.58 17.14
N ALA A 59 5.74 11.26 16.08
CA ALA A 59 6.55 12.47 16.21
C ALA A 59 5.72 13.72 16.57
N ASN A 60 4.59 13.93 15.90
CA ASN A 60 3.76 15.13 16.06
C ASN A 60 2.72 15.00 17.17
N GLY A 61 2.55 13.78 17.70
CA GLY A 61 1.54 13.49 18.71
C GLY A 61 0.13 13.81 18.20
N PRO A 62 -0.72 14.41 19.04
CA PRO A 62 -2.07 14.79 18.63
C PRO A 62 -2.13 15.85 17.52
N SER A 63 -1.07 16.62 17.30
CA SER A 63 -1.06 17.77 16.39
C SER A 63 -0.68 17.39 14.96
N ILE A 64 -1.24 16.29 14.44
CA ILE A 64 -1.00 15.87 13.06
C ILE A 64 -1.52 16.91 12.06
N GLN A 65 -0.80 17.10 10.95
CA GLN A 65 -1.18 18.02 9.90
C GLN A 65 -2.14 17.35 8.91
N GLU A 66 -3.08 18.13 8.39
CA GLU A 66 -4.02 17.69 7.36
C GLU A 66 -3.29 17.16 6.11
N THR A 67 -2.21 17.81 5.71
CA THR A 67 -1.39 17.39 4.55
C THR A 67 -0.82 15.98 4.70
N ASP A 68 -0.54 15.55 5.93
CA ASP A 68 -0.03 14.20 6.20
C ASP A 68 -1.14 13.15 6.13
N VAL A 69 -2.35 13.52 6.56
CA VAL A 69 -3.54 12.66 6.50
C VAL A 69 -3.98 12.43 5.04
N TRP A 70 -3.96 13.46 4.21
CA TRP A 70 -4.28 13.30 2.78
C TRP A 70 -3.21 12.52 2.00
N LYS A 71 -1.93 12.69 2.33
CA LYS A 71 -0.87 11.82 1.78
C LYS A 71 -1.06 10.37 2.21
N PHE A 72 -1.63 10.13 3.39
CA PHE A 72 -1.94 8.78 3.83
C PHE A 72 -3.07 8.14 3.00
N HIS A 73 -4.10 8.92 2.63
CA HIS A 73 -5.20 8.47 1.79
C HIS A 73 -4.76 7.86 0.46
N GLU A 74 -3.73 8.41 -0.19
CA GLU A 74 -3.17 7.85 -1.43
C GLU A 74 -2.74 6.39 -1.24
N TRP A 75 -2.11 6.06 -0.11
CA TRP A 75 -1.70 4.69 0.21
C TRP A 75 -2.88 3.79 0.57
N VAL A 76 -3.93 4.36 1.18
CA VAL A 76 -5.18 3.63 1.45
C VAL A 76 -5.85 3.22 0.14
N GLN A 77 -5.96 4.12 -0.84
CA GLN A 77 -6.54 3.81 -2.14
C GLN A 77 -5.72 2.75 -2.88
N LEU A 78 -4.39 2.88 -2.89
CA LEU A 78 -3.53 1.87 -3.52
C LEU A 78 -3.66 0.50 -2.85
N SER A 79 -3.91 0.45 -1.53
CA SER A 79 -4.01 -0.82 -0.80
C SER A 79 -5.16 -1.72 -1.28
N GLU A 80 -6.23 -1.16 -1.84
CA GLU A 80 -7.36 -1.90 -2.40
C GLU A 80 -6.92 -2.88 -3.50
N PHE A 81 -5.94 -2.48 -4.32
CA PHE A 81 -5.47 -3.26 -5.45
C PHE A 81 -4.41 -4.30 -5.09
N TYR A 82 -3.62 -4.03 -4.05
CA TYR A 82 -2.41 -4.79 -3.75
C TYR A 82 -2.50 -5.70 -2.52
N TYR A 83 -3.50 -5.48 -1.66
CA TYR A 83 -3.73 -6.25 -0.44
C TYR A 83 -5.13 -6.86 -0.42
N ASN A 84 -5.37 -7.75 0.56
CA ASN A 84 -6.70 -8.29 0.78
C ASN A 84 -7.65 -7.21 1.34
N ILE A 85 -8.95 -7.47 1.20
CA ILE A 85 -10.02 -6.56 1.63
C ILE A 85 -9.90 -6.21 3.12
N ALA A 86 -9.47 -7.16 3.96
CA ALA A 86 -9.34 -6.93 5.40
C ALA A 86 -8.28 -5.87 5.73
N ILE A 87 -7.10 -5.91 5.08
CA ILE A 87 -6.06 -4.88 5.27
C ILE A 87 -6.54 -3.53 4.75
N HIS A 88 -7.17 -3.51 3.57
CA HIS A 88 -7.71 -2.28 2.99
C HIS A 88 -8.75 -1.63 3.92
N GLN A 89 -9.72 -2.39 4.42
CA GLN A 89 -10.74 -1.89 5.35
C GLN A 89 -10.15 -1.34 6.65
N ARG A 90 -9.09 -1.96 7.18
CA ARG A 90 -8.37 -1.45 8.35
C ARG A 90 -7.67 -0.13 8.06
N LEU A 91 -7.02 0.00 6.90
CA LEU A 91 -6.40 1.24 6.46
C LEU A 91 -7.42 2.37 6.25
N ASP A 92 -8.56 2.06 5.65
CA ASP A 92 -9.66 3.01 5.46
C ASP A 92 -10.27 3.46 6.79
N THR A 93 -10.43 2.53 7.73
CA THR A 93 -10.85 2.84 9.10
C THR A 93 -9.83 3.77 9.79
N ALA A 94 -8.53 3.49 9.66
CA ALA A 94 -7.48 4.34 10.21
C ALA A 94 -7.49 5.74 9.58
N PHE A 95 -7.74 5.86 8.27
CA PHE A 95 -7.88 7.15 7.60
C PHE A 95 -9.09 7.92 8.13
N THR A 96 -10.25 7.26 8.27
CA THR A 96 -11.45 7.87 8.85
C THR A 96 -11.20 8.37 10.28
N GLN A 97 -10.49 7.59 11.10
CA GLN A 97 -10.09 8.00 12.45
C GLN A 97 -9.13 9.20 12.43
N ALA A 98 -8.23 9.28 11.45
CA ALA A 98 -7.35 10.43 11.26
C ALA A 98 -8.14 11.71 10.91
N LEU A 99 -9.21 11.61 10.11
CA LEU A 99 -10.10 12.74 9.84
C LEU A 99 -10.83 13.21 11.10
N VAL A 100 -11.36 12.28 11.90
CA VAL A 100 -11.98 12.60 13.21
C VAL A 100 -10.98 13.30 14.12
N MET A 101 -9.72 12.85 14.11
CA MET A 101 -8.65 13.47 14.87
C MET A 101 -8.36 14.90 14.42
N LEU A 102 -8.41 15.20 13.12
CA LEU A 102 -8.29 16.58 12.60
C LEU A 102 -9.44 17.46 13.10
N THR A 103 -10.68 16.98 13.04
CA THR A 103 -11.84 17.70 13.58
C THR A 103 -11.66 18.00 15.08
N LYS A 104 -11.19 17.01 15.87
CA LYS A 104 -10.90 17.19 17.30
C LYS A 104 -9.76 18.18 17.56
N ASN A 105 -8.78 18.27 16.65
CA ASN A 105 -7.73 19.27 16.74
C ASN A 105 -8.29 20.68 16.59
N ASP A 106 -9.23 20.88 15.67
CA ASP A 106 -9.85 22.19 15.44
C ASP A 106 -10.83 22.55 16.55
N GLU A 107 -11.64 21.60 17.03
CA GLU A 107 -12.47 21.77 18.24
C GLU A 107 -11.63 22.22 19.44
N TRP A 108 -10.46 21.59 19.66
CA TRP A 108 -9.57 21.95 20.75
C TRP A 108 -8.98 23.36 20.60
N LYS A 109 -8.58 23.77 19.39
CA LYS A 109 -8.08 25.12 19.12
C LYS A 109 -9.16 26.16 19.44
N LEU A 110 -10.38 25.97 18.93
CA LEU A 110 -11.50 26.87 19.17
C LEU A 110 -11.86 26.95 20.66
N ALA A 111 -11.94 25.81 21.34
CA ALA A 111 -12.21 25.76 22.78
C ALA A 111 -11.15 26.53 23.59
N LYS A 112 -9.88 26.40 23.20
CA LYS A 112 -8.77 27.12 23.83
C LYS A 112 -8.83 28.62 23.58
N GLU A 113 -9.15 29.05 22.36
CA GLU A 113 -9.29 30.47 21.99
C GLU A 113 -10.47 31.13 22.73
N GLN A 114 -11.56 30.40 22.95
CA GLN A 114 -12.76 30.86 23.64
C GLN A 114 -12.68 30.76 25.17
N GLY A 115 -11.61 30.18 25.73
CA GLY A 115 -11.48 29.95 27.17
C GLY A 115 -12.53 28.97 27.73
N SER A 116 -12.95 28.00 26.93
CA SER A 116 -14.00 27.04 27.31
C SER A 116 -13.56 26.14 28.48
N ALA A 117 -14.47 25.91 29.43
CA ALA A 117 -14.27 24.99 30.54
C ALA A 117 -14.02 23.53 30.10
N ASN A 118 -14.47 23.15 28.89
CA ASN A 118 -14.39 21.78 28.37
C ASN A 118 -13.04 21.46 27.68
N THR A 119 -12.06 22.36 27.71
CA THR A 119 -10.78 22.20 27.02
C THR A 119 -10.02 20.93 27.45
N THR A 120 -10.11 20.57 28.73
CA THR A 120 -9.46 19.36 29.29
C THR A 120 -10.09 18.08 28.73
N ASP A 121 -11.42 18.02 28.62
CA ASP A 121 -12.13 16.83 28.13
C ASP A 121 -11.85 16.60 26.64
N ILE A 122 -11.89 17.66 25.83
CA ILE A 122 -11.55 17.60 24.40
C ILE A 122 -10.08 17.16 24.22
N SER A 123 -9.17 17.68 25.05
CA SER A 123 -7.76 17.26 25.02
C SER A 123 -7.61 15.76 25.31
N ASN A 124 -8.29 15.25 26.35
CA ASN A 124 -8.26 13.84 26.72
C ASN A 124 -8.80 12.94 25.61
N GLU A 125 -9.93 13.32 24.99
CA GLU A 125 -10.53 12.60 23.86
C GLU A 125 -9.57 12.56 22.67
N ARG A 126 -8.98 13.70 22.32
CA ARG A 126 -7.97 13.82 21.25
C ARG A 126 -6.77 12.90 21.50
N HIS A 127 -6.24 12.86 22.72
CA HIS A 127 -5.13 11.96 23.10
C HIS A 127 -5.54 10.47 23.08
N LYS A 128 -6.80 10.15 23.35
CA LYS A 128 -7.33 8.78 23.27
C LYS A 128 -7.39 8.33 21.81
N ILE A 129 -7.93 9.16 20.93
CA ILE A 129 -8.02 8.88 19.48
C ILE A 129 -6.62 8.74 18.87
N HIS A 130 -5.71 9.66 19.19
CA HIS A 130 -4.32 9.61 18.72
C HIS A 130 -3.63 8.29 19.08
N ARG A 131 -3.74 7.84 20.33
CA ARG A 131 -3.15 6.56 20.77
C ARG A 131 -3.74 5.38 20.01
N ALA A 132 -5.07 5.31 19.92
CA ALA A 132 -5.75 4.24 19.20
C ALA A 132 -5.33 4.20 17.72
N LEU A 133 -5.31 5.35 17.05
CA LEU A 133 -4.89 5.45 15.65
C LEU A 133 -3.43 5.04 15.45
N ARG A 134 -2.53 5.51 16.32
CA ARG A 134 -1.11 5.16 16.25
C ARG A 134 -0.91 3.66 16.42
N ASP A 135 -1.55 3.06 17.42
CA ASP A 135 -1.42 1.65 17.73
C ASP A 135 -2.03 0.79 16.60
N GLU A 136 -3.14 1.23 15.99
CA GLU A 136 -3.72 0.61 14.81
C GLU A 136 -2.78 0.69 13.59
N CYS A 137 -2.15 1.84 13.33
CA CYS A 137 -1.17 1.97 12.25
C CYS A 137 0.03 1.01 12.42
N PHE A 138 0.53 0.83 13.64
CA PHE A 138 1.58 -0.15 13.91
C PHE A 138 1.09 -1.59 13.70
N SER A 139 -0.10 -1.92 14.19
CA SER A 139 -0.70 -3.24 13.98
C SER A 139 -0.93 -3.56 12.49
N ILE A 140 -1.39 -2.59 11.71
CA ILE A 140 -1.54 -2.74 10.25
C ILE A 140 -0.18 -2.91 9.59
N SER A 141 0.83 -2.12 9.98
CA SER A 141 2.19 -2.22 9.45
C SER A 141 2.78 -3.62 9.69
N ASP A 142 2.59 -4.18 10.88
CA ASP A 142 3.03 -5.55 11.20
C ASP A 142 2.29 -6.60 10.36
N ALA A 143 0.96 -6.47 10.20
CA ALA A 143 0.19 -7.36 9.33
C ALA A 143 0.61 -7.28 7.86
N ILE A 144 0.90 -6.08 7.35
CA ILE A 144 1.44 -5.89 6.00
C ILE A 144 2.82 -6.52 5.87
N LYS A 145 3.68 -6.34 6.87
CA LYS A 145 5.04 -6.89 6.89
C LYS A 145 5.04 -8.41 6.83
N GLU A 146 4.08 -9.08 7.46
CA GLU A 146 3.88 -10.53 7.33
C GLU A 146 3.55 -10.93 5.89
N ASN A 147 2.73 -10.14 5.17
CA ASN A 147 2.41 -10.37 3.76
C ASN A 147 3.57 -10.02 2.80
N LEU A 148 4.49 -9.15 3.23
CA LEU A 148 5.68 -8.77 2.46
C LEU A 148 6.83 -9.76 2.61
N ARG A 149 6.90 -10.52 3.70
CA ARG A 149 7.86 -11.62 3.81
C ARG A 149 7.48 -12.62 2.75
N LEU A 150 8.18 -12.59 1.61
CA LEU A 150 8.16 -13.64 0.60
C LEU A 150 8.18 -14.95 1.38
N ALA A 151 7.10 -15.72 1.28
CA ALA A 151 6.99 -17.01 1.93
C ALA A 151 8.34 -17.71 1.80
N LYS A 152 8.92 -18.13 2.93
CA LYS A 152 10.10 -19.01 2.92
C LYS A 152 9.78 -20.09 1.89
N ALA A 153 10.49 -20.05 0.76
CA ALA A 153 10.50 -21.14 -0.20
C ALA A 153 11.02 -22.40 0.51
#